data_AF-A0AAP0N8C9-F1
#
_entry.id   AF-A0AAP0N8C9-F1
#
_cell.length_a   1.000
_cell.length_b   1.000
_cell.length_c   1.000
_cell.angle_alpha   90.00
_cell.angle_beta   90.00
_cell.angle_gamma   90.00
#
_symmetry.space_group_name_H-M   'P 1'
#
loop_
_entity.id
_entity.type
_entity.pdbx_description
1 polymer ?
#
loop_
_entity_poly.entity_id
_entity_poly.type
_entity_poly.pdbx_seq_one_letter_code
_entity_poly.pdbx_strand_id
1 'polypeptide(L)'
;MDPDAKDYWRNKFQKVDADIFKIIENGIIVAASDRPKEFRARRDQIAELLFTWRPEKIGEKEVDIKFSVDGSNGETDGAGISKESKVSTTTNDRDKTNHSEVSLYSFDEARALTEEIEKEDKLYQDVMKIKRTLSNSQEEPAEILLELLRRLQTMAIPVQTLKVTNIGQTVDHLRKHESRKICQLARTLVQTFLQLLESICYVRGRTSYSSFR
;
A
#
# COMPACT_ATOMS: atom_id res chain seq x y z
N MET A 1 25.99 -8.81 18.74
CA MET A 1 25.52 -7.59 19.46
C MET A 1 25.96 -7.76 20.89
N ASP A 2 26.79 -6.84 21.38
CA ASP A 2 27.37 -6.90 22.72
C ASP A 2 26.28 -7.18 23.78
N PRO A 3 26.39 -8.24 24.61
CA PRO A 3 25.44 -8.54 25.67
C PRO A 3 25.13 -7.33 26.56
N ASP A 4 26.14 -6.49 26.80
CA ASP A 4 26.02 -5.28 27.63
C ASP A 4 25.14 -4.22 26.97
N ALA A 5 25.12 -4.15 25.63
CA ALA A 5 24.29 -3.22 24.88
C ALA A 5 22.80 -3.60 24.95
N LYS A 6 22.47 -4.89 24.89
CA LYS A 6 21.08 -5.35 24.96
C LYS A 6 20.46 -5.10 26.34
N ASP A 7 21.24 -5.32 27.39
CA ASP A 7 20.79 -5.10 28.76
C ASP A 7 20.74 -3.61 29.13
N TYR A 8 21.63 -2.78 28.55
CA TYR A 8 21.51 -1.32 28.60
C TYR A 8 20.17 -0.83 28.06
N TRP A 9 19.76 -1.30 26.86
CA TRP A 9 18.49 -0.90 26.26
C TRP A 9 17.28 -1.45 27.04
N ARG A 10 17.36 -2.67 27.56
CA ARG A 10 16.31 -3.20 28.46
C ARG A 10 16.08 -2.33 29.68
N ASN A 11 17.15 -1.90 30.36
CA ASN A 11 17.04 -1.02 31.52
C ASN A 11 16.43 0.34 31.15
N LYS A 12 16.81 0.89 29.99
CA LYS A 12 16.25 2.15 29.49
C LYS A 12 14.76 2.04 29.20
N PHE A 13 14.32 0.97 28.54
CA PHE A 13 12.90 0.77 28.24
C PHE A 13 12.09 0.41 29.49
N GLN A 14 12.65 -0.33 30.45
CA GLN A 14 11.97 -0.67 31.71
C GLN A 14 11.63 0.57 32.57
N LYS A 15 12.41 1.66 32.45
CA LYS A 15 12.12 2.91 33.16
C LYS A 15 10.93 3.67 32.59
N VAL A 16 10.59 3.41 31.34
CA VAL A 16 9.41 3.94 30.69
C VAL A 16 8.33 2.89 30.92
N ASP A 17 7.41 3.13 31.86
CA ASP A 17 6.31 2.20 32.21
C ASP A 17 5.31 2.07 31.04
N ALA A 18 5.79 1.54 29.93
CA ALA A 18 5.08 1.40 28.67
C ALA A 18 5.55 0.12 27.98
N ASP A 19 4.60 -0.55 27.34
CA ASP A 19 4.88 -1.75 26.57
C ASP A 19 5.89 -1.48 25.44
N ILE A 20 6.81 -2.42 25.21
CA ILE A 20 7.90 -2.26 24.25
C ILE A 20 7.38 -2.06 22.83
N PHE A 21 6.27 -2.72 22.45
CA PHE A 21 5.66 -2.51 21.14
C PHE A 21 5.05 -1.11 21.05
N LYS A 22 4.48 -0.61 22.16
CA LYS A 22 3.98 0.76 22.20
C LYS A 22 5.09 1.80 22.06
N ILE A 23 6.26 1.55 22.64
CA ILE A 23 7.45 2.38 22.47
C ILE A 23 7.92 2.36 21.00
N ILE A 24 7.91 1.20 20.35
CA ILE A 24 8.27 1.08 18.92
C ILE A 24 7.29 1.87 18.04
N GLU A 25 5.97 1.71 18.24
CA GLU A 25 4.94 2.46 17.51
C GLU A 25 5.12 3.97 17.67
N ASN A 26 5.25 4.44 18.91
CA ASN A 26 5.43 5.85 19.20
C ASN A 26 6.77 6.37 18.62
N GLY A 27 7.82 5.56 18.67
CA GLY A 27 9.12 5.87 18.08
C GLY A 27 9.05 6.02 16.56
N ILE A 28 8.27 5.17 15.87
CA ILE A 28 8.01 5.31 14.43
C ILE A 28 7.27 6.62 14.14
N ILE A 29 6.23 6.94 14.91
CA ILE A 29 5.45 8.17 14.74
C ILE A 29 6.32 9.41 14.95
N VAL A 30 7.13 9.43 16.00
CA VAL A 30 8.05 10.54 16.32
C VAL A 30 9.12 10.66 15.23
N ALA A 31 9.76 9.55 14.83
CA ALA A 31 10.80 9.57 13.80
C ALA A 31 10.26 10.02 12.43
N ALA A 32 9.06 9.59 12.05
CA ALA A 32 8.41 10.02 10.82
C ALA A 32 8.04 11.52 10.84
N SER A 33 7.70 12.06 12.01
CA SER A 33 7.35 13.48 12.18
C SER A 33 8.57 14.39 12.20
N ASP A 34 9.60 14.01 12.97
CA ASP A 34 10.76 14.86 13.21
C ASP A 34 11.81 14.73 12.09
N ARG A 35 11.95 13.55 11.49
CA ARG A 35 12.98 13.25 10.48
C ARG A 35 12.46 12.43 9.30
N PRO A 36 11.47 12.93 8.54
CA PRO A 36 10.77 12.16 7.51
C PRO A 36 11.65 11.61 6.39
N LYS A 37 12.69 12.35 5.96
CA LYS A 37 13.61 11.91 4.90
C LYS A 37 14.55 10.80 5.39
N GLU A 38 15.10 10.94 6.59
CA GLU A 38 15.99 9.95 7.20
C GLU A 38 15.21 8.68 7.56
N PHE A 39 14.01 8.84 8.13
CA PHE A 39 13.12 7.72 8.42
C PHE A 39 12.75 6.96 7.13
N ARG A 40 12.45 7.66 6.04
CA ARG A 40 12.17 7.03 4.74
C ARG A 40 13.38 6.25 4.21
N ALA A 41 14.59 6.80 4.32
CA ALA A 41 15.81 6.13 3.87
C ALA A 41 16.16 4.88 4.70
N ARG A 42 15.84 4.88 6.00
CA ARG A 42 16.13 3.76 6.91
C ARG A 42 14.97 2.77 7.07
N ARG A 43 13.79 3.11 6.56
CA ARG A 43 12.58 2.28 6.65
C ARG A 43 12.83 0.87 6.14
N ASP A 44 13.51 0.76 5.01
CA ASP A 44 13.73 -0.54 4.36
C ASP A 44 14.67 -1.41 5.21
N GLN A 45 15.71 -0.82 5.84
CA GLN A 45 16.58 -1.51 6.80
C GLN A 45 15.82 -1.95 8.07
N ILE A 46 14.92 -1.11 8.58
CA ILE A 46 14.06 -1.45 9.72
C ILE A 46 13.13 -2.62 9.35
N ALA A 47 12.54 -2.60 8.16
CA ALA A 47 11.68 -3.67 7.68
C ALA A 47 12.48 -4.98 7.53
N GLU A 48 13.67 -4.92 6.92
CA GLU A 48 14.57 -6.07 6.83
C GLU A 48 14.89 -6.65 8.22
N LEU A 49 15.20 -5.83 9.22
CA LEU A 49 15.43 -6.29 10.59
C LEU A 49 14.24 -7.04 11.19
N LEU A 50 13.01 -6.57 10.91
CA LEU A 50 11.79 -7.22 11.39
C LEU A 50 11.57 -8.59 10.73
N PHE A 51 11.85 -8.72 9.43
CA PHE A 51 11.63 -9.96 8.68
C PHE A 51 12.77 -10.97 8.78
N THR A 52 13.99 -10.51 9.05
CA THR A 52 15.17 -11.37 9.23
C THR A 52 15.26 -11.93 10.64
N TRP A 53 14.52 -11.37 11.61
CA TRP A 53 14.48 -11.90 12.96
C TRP A 53 13.79 -13.27 12.99
N ARG A 54 14.58 -14.33 13.20
CA ARG A 54 14.08 -15.68 13.47
C ARG A 54 14.26 -16.02 14.97
N PRO A 55 13.26 -16.62 15.63
CA PRO A 55 13.40 -17.09 17.01
C PRO A 55 14.34 -18.29 17.16
N GLU A 56 14.77 -18.92 16.05
CA GLU A 56 15.56 -20.14 16.06
C GLU A 56 17.06 -19.84 15.93
N LYS A 57 17.68 -19.59 17.09
CA LYS A 57 19.01 -20.06 17.55
C LYS A 57 19.50 -19.17 18.69
N ILE A 58 18.96 -19.38 19.89
CA ILE A 58 19.74 -19.15 21.11
C ILE A 58 20.74 -20.31 21.16
N GLY A 59 21.91 -20.09 20.57
CA GLY A 59 22.94 -21.10 20.40
C GLY A 59 23.83 -20.75 19.22
N GLU A 60 24.82 -19.91 19.49
CA GLU A 60 26.06 -19.74 18.73
C GLU A 60 25.94 -19.54 17.21
N LYS A 61 25.78 -18.27 16.83
CA LYS A 61 26.71 -17.55 15.93
C LYS A 61 26.20 -16.12 15.77
N GLU A 62 26.98 -15.18 16.31
CA GLU A 62 26.76 -13.75 16.15
C GLU A 62 26.73 -13.37 14.68
N VAL A 63 25.60 -12.83 14.23
CA VAL A 63 25.57 -11.98 13.03
C VAL A 63 25.79 -10.55 13.53
N ASP A 64 26.94 -10.00 13.13
CA ASP A 64 27.39 -8.68 13.53
C ASP A 64 26.61 -7.63 12.73
N ILE A 65 25.50 -7.15 13.28
CA ILE A 65 24.71 -6.07 12.67
C ILE A 65 25.40 -4.75 13.01
N LYS A 66 26.33 -4.32 12.16
CA LYS A 66 26.95 -2.99 12.23
C LYS A 66 25.92 -1.91 11.91
N PHE A 67 25.53 -1.15 12.93
CA PHE A 67 24.80 0.10 12.76
C PHE A 67 25.82 1.23 12.52
N SER A 68 25.97 1.66 11.27
CA SER A 68 26.78 2.85 10.96
C SER A 68 26.01 4.09 11.40
N VAL A 69 26.42 4.66 12.53
CA VAL A 69 26.04 6.02 12.93
C VAL A 69 26.85 6.98 12.06
N ASP A 70 26.24 7.49 10.98
CA ASP A 70 26.83 8.59 10.22
C ASP A 70 26.50 9.92 10.91
N GLY A 71 27.43 10.36 11.76
CA GLY A 71 27.45 11.70 12.31
C GLY A 71 28.09 12.64 11.31
N SER A 72 27.27 13.45 10.65
CA SER A 72 27.71 14.49 9.71
C SER A 72 28.58 15.53 10.42
N ASN A 73 29.80 15.71 9.93
CA ASN A 73 30.58 16.95 10.04
C ASN A 73 31.19 17.23 8.67
N GLY A 74 31.05 18.47 8.22
CA GLY A 74 31.27 18.89 6.85
C GLY A 74 32.71 19.22 6.46
N GLU A 75 32.77 19.61 5.18
CA GLU A 75 33.83 20.35 4.47
C GLU A 75 35.10 19.61 4.07
N THR A 76 35.29 19.44 2.74
CA THR A 76 36.34 20.15 1.98
C THR A 76 36.24 19.89 0.47
N ASP A 77 36.57 20.93 -0.28
CA ASP A 77 36.49 21.11 -1.72
C ASP A 77 37.42 20.19 -2.54
N GLY A 78 37.11 20.00 -3.83
CA GLY A 78 38.11 19.49 -4.77
C GLY A 78 37.59 19.02 -6.13
N ALA A 79 37.83 19.84 -7.16
CA ALA A 79 37.47 19.68 -8.56
C ALA A 79 38.11 18.47 -9.30
N GLY A 80 37.51 18.10 -10.45
CA GLY A 80 38.30 17.75 -11.66
C GLY A 80 38.00 16.42 -12.38
N ILE A 81 37.13 16.48 -13.40
CA ILE A 81 37.27 15.97 -14.79
C ILE A 81 38.15 14.72 -15.06
N SER A 82 37.58 13.64 -15.63
CA SER A 82 37.91 13.06 -16.97
C SER A 82 37.47 11.59 -17.21
N LYS A 83 36.65 11.42 -18.27
CA LYS A 83 36.75 10.49 -19.42
C LYS A 83 36.87 8.95 -19.28
N GLU A 84 35.91 8.30 -19.96
CA GLU A 84 35.94 7.04 -20.75
C GLU A 84 36.92 5.91 -20.40
N SER A 85 36.39 4.68 -20.28
CA SER A 85 36.92 3.53 -21.02
C SER A 85 35.98 2.32 -21.01
N LYS A 86 35.84 1.76 -22.21
CA LYS A 86 35.09 0.57 -22.63
C LYS A 86 35.97 -0.66 -22.42
N VAL A 87 35.54 -1.65 -21.62
CA VAL A 87 36.17 -2.98 -21.57
C VAL A 87 35.10 -4.05 -21.57
N SER A 88 35.04 -4.77 -22.69
CA SER A 88 34.46 -6.10 -22.81
C SER A 88 35.52 -7.14 -22.45
N THR A 89 35.18 -8.13 -21.62
CA THR A 89 35.94 -9.39 -21.58
C THR A 89 35.05 -10.57 -21.21
N THR A 90 35.29 -11.65 -21.92
CA THR A 90 34.56 -12.90 -22.05
C THR A 90 34.84 -13.89 -20.92
N THR A 91 33.83 -14.73 -20.66
CA THR A 91 33.87 -16.15 -20.23
C THR A 91 34.66 -16.54 -18.98
N ASN A 92 33.96 -17.13 -18.01
CA ASN A 92 34.28 -18.48 -17.54
C ASN A 92 33.08 -19.11 -16.80
N ASP A 93 32.65 -20.26 -17.32
CA ASP A 93 31.83 -21.26 -16.65
C ASP A 93 32.44 -21.69 -15.31
N ARG A 94 31.64 -21.66 -14.23
CA ARG A 94 31.70 -22.67 -13.15
C ARG A 94 30.32 -22.93 -12.59
N ASP A 95 29.90 -24.16 -12.81
CA ASP A 95 28.64 -24.78 -12.40
C ASP A 95 28.71 -25.31 -10.95
N LYS A 96 27.51 -25.42 -10.36
CA LYS A 96 27.07 -26.26 -9.22
C LYS A 96 27.05 -25.74 -7.77
N THR A 97 25.83 -25.28 -7.45
CA THR A 97 24.96 -25.63 -6.31
C THR A 97 25.33 -25.20 -4.89
N ASN A 98 24.51 -24.29 -4.36
CA ASN A 98 23.92 -24.38 -3.02
C ASN A 98 22.53 -23.70 -3.04
N HIS A 99 21.48 -24.50 -2.86
CA HIS A 99 20.09 -24.06 -2.74
C HIS A 99 19.90 -23.24 -1.45
N SER A 100 19.58 -21.95 -1.59
CA SER A 100 18.88 -21.19 -0.57
C SER A 100 17.75 -20.46 -1.27
N GLU A 101 16.60 -21.12 -1.31
CA GLU A 101 15.32 -20.57 -1.75
C GLU A 101 14.94 -19.40 -0.83
N VAL A 102 15.45 -18.23 -1.16
CA VAL A 102 14.79 -16.97 -0.86
C VAL A 102 14.27 -16.53 -2.22
N SER A 103 12.98 -16.74 -2.46
CA SER A 103 12.31 -16.32 -3.69
C SER A 103 12.44 -14.80 -3.80
N LEU A 104 13.42 -14.39 -4.61
CA LEU A 104 13.73 -13.02 -4.96
C LEU A 104 12.59 -12.53 -5.86
N TYR A 105 11.68 -11.72 -5.32
CA TYR A 105 10.78 -10.90 -6.15
C TYR A 105 11.62 -10.22 -7.23
N SER A 106 11.34 -10.49 -8.50
CA SER A 106 12.04 -9.83 -9.61
C SER A 106 11.72 -8.33 -9.56
N PHE A 107 12.67 -7.47 -9.93
CA PHE A 107 12.45 -6.02 -10.02
C PHE A 107 11.22 -5.68 -10.88
N ASP A 108 11.01 -6.45 -11.96
CA ASP A 108 9.86 -6.31 -12.84
C ASP A 108 8.54 -6.70 -12.14
N GLU A 109 8.57 -7.68 -11.24
CA GLU A 109 7.41 -8.12 -10.48
C GLU A 109 7.05 -7.10 -9.39
N ALA A 110 8.04 -6.58 -8.66
CA ALA A 110 7.82 -5.51 -7.68
C ALA A 110 7.30 -4.22 -8.35
N ARG A 111 7.79 -3.92 -9.55
CA ARG A 111 7.30 -2.80 -10.37
C ARG A 111 5.85 -3.03 -10.79
N ALA A 112 5.51 -4.21 -11.31
CA ALA A 112 4.14 -4.54 -11.71
C ALA A 112 3.15 -4.43 -10.54
N LEU A 113 3.53 -4.88 -9.34
CA LEU A 113 2.72 -4.72 -8.13
C LEU A 113 2.49 -3.26 -7.76
N THR A 114 3.52 -2.42 -7.87
CA THR A 114 3.39 -0.98 -7.60
C THR A 114 2.43 -0.32 -8.59
N GLU A 115 2.54 -0.65 -9.87
CA GLU A 115 1.64 -0.13 -10.92
C GLU A 115 0.18 -0.57 -10.70
N GLU A 116 -0.06 -1.80 -10.23
CA GLU A 116 -1.42 -2.26 -9.91
C GLU A 116 -2.00 -1.54 -8.67
N ILE A 117 -1.19 -1.29 -7.63
CA ILE A 117 -1.62 -0.52 -6.45
C ILE A 117 -2.00 0.91 -6.85
N GLU A 118 -1.17 1.59 -7.66
CA GLU A 118 -1.46 2.94 -8.14
C GLU A 118 -2.72 2.99 -9.00
N LYS A 119 -2.95 1.96 -9.82
CA LYS A 119 -4.16 1.80 -10.62
C LYS A 119 -5.41 1.61 -9.76
N GLU A 120 -5.32 0.85 -8.67
CA GLU A 120 -6.42 0.67 -7.72
C GLU A 120 -6.74 2.00 -6.99
N ASP A 121 -5.72 2.75 -6.54
CA ASP A 121 -5.94 4.06 -5.92
C ASP A 121 -6.57 5.06 -6.91
N LYS A 122 -6.07 5.10 -8.15
CA LYS A 122 -6.67 5.96 -9.19
C LYS A 122 -8.12 5.61 -9.43
N LEU A 123 -8.46 4.32 -9.48
CA LEU A 123 -9.83 3.86 -9.62
C LEU A 123 -10.68 4.33 -8.43
N TYR A 124 -10.18 4.18 -7.21
CA TYR A 124 -10.87 4.63 -5.99
C TYR A 124 -11.15 6.15 -6.04
N GLN A 125 -10.14 6.95 -6.41
CA GLN A 125 -10.28 8.40 -6.54
C GLN A 125 -11.29 8.79 -7.62
N ASP A 126 -11.27 8.11 -8.76
CA ASP A 126 -12.23 8.34 -9.85
C ASP A 126 -13.66 8.02 -9.42
N VAL A 127 -13.89 6.89 -8.73
CA VAL A 127 -15.21 6.53 -8.18
C VAL A 127 -15.66 7.58 -7.15
N MET A 128 -14.78 8.06 -6.28
CA MET A 128 -15.12 9.11 -5.31
C MET A 128 -15.44 10.45 -5.97
N LYS A 129 -14.75 10.83 -7.04
CA LYS A 129 -15.10 12.02 -7.82
C LYS A 129 -16.49 11.89 -8.44
N ILE A 130 -16.77 10.76 -9.10
CA ILE A 130 -18.08 10.48 -9.66
C ILE A 130 -19.16 10.54 -8.56
N LYS A 131 -18.92 9.90 -7.42
CA LYS A 131 -19.83 9.91 -6.27
C LYS A 131 -20.20 11.32 -5.84
N ARG A 132 -19.20 12.20 -5.68
CA ARG A 132 -19.43 13.59 -5.24
C ARG A 132 -20.34 14.32 -6.22
N THR A 133 -20.04 14.23 -7.52
CA THR A 133 -20.85 14.88 -8.56
C THR A 133 -22.27 14.32 -8.61
N LEU A 134 -22.43 12.98 -8.58
CA LEU A 134 -23.76 12.36 -8.58
C LEU A 134 -24.58 12.66 -7.30
N SER A 135 -23.93 13.01 -6.19
CA SER A 135 -24.63 13.44 -4.98
C SER A 135 -25.24 14.83 -5.12
N ASN A 136 -24.69 15.67 -6.01
CA ASN A 136 -25.19 17.01 -6.33
C ASN A 136 -26.12 17.00 -7.55
N SER A 137 -26.92 15.95 -7.71
CA SER A 137 -27.68 15.70 -8.95
C SER A 137 -28.72 16.75 -9.32
N GLN A 138 -29.06 17.67 -8.42
CA GLN A 138 -29.99 18.77 -8.68
C GLN A 138 -29.31 19.96 -9.38
N GLU A 139 -28.01 20.12 -9.18
CA GLU A 139 -27.22 21.25 -9.70
C GLU A 139 -26.52 20.88 -11.02
N GLU A 140 -26.27 19.59 -11.23
CA GLU A 140 -25.55 19.08 -12.38
C GLU A 140 -26.47 18.86 -13.60
N PRO A 141 -25.99 19.15 -14.83
CA PRO A 141 -26.78 18.92 -16.03
C PRO A 141 -27.05 17.43 -16.24
N ALA A 142 -28.22 17.12 -16.79
CA ALA A 142 -28.63 15.74 -17.04
C ALA A 142 -27.67 14.98 -17.98
N GLU A 143 -27.01 15.65 -18.94
CA GLU A 143 -25.99 15.01 -19.77
C GLU A 143 -24.78 14.53 -18.94
N ILE A 144 -24.29 15.36 -18.01
CA ILE A 144 -23.13 15.04 -17.17
C ILE A 144 -23.44 13.86 -16.26
N LEU A 145 -24.60 13.88 -15.59
CA LEU A 145 -25.05 12.77 -14.75
C LEU A 145 -25.15 11.46 -15.54
N LEU A 146 -25.68 11.52 -16.77
CA LEU A 146 -25.82 10.36 -17.63
C LEU A 146 -24.46 9.82 -18.09
N GLU A 147 -23.51 10.69 -18.42
CA GLU A 147 -22.15 10.30 -18.77
C GLU A 147 -21.43 9.62 -17.59
N LEU A 148 -21.55 10.20 -16.39
CA LEU A 148 -20.94 9.63 -15.18
C LEU A 148 -21.53 8.27 -14.82
N LEU A 149 -22.86 8.09 -14.96
CA LEU A 149 -23.48 6.79 -14.75
C LEU A 149 -23.05 5.77 -15.81
N ARG A 150 -22.92 6.16 -17.09
CA ARG A 150 -22.34 5.28 -18.12
C ARG A 150 -20.91 4.90 -17.80
N ARG A 151 -20.12 5.84 -17.30
CA ARG A 151 -18.74 5.59 -16.86
C ARG A 151 -18.71 4.60 -15.69
N LEU A 152 -19.61 4.69 -14.72
CA LEU A 152 -19.74 3.68 -13.66
C LEU A 152 -20.08 2.28 -14.19
N GLN A 153 -20.85 2.20 -15.28
CA GLN A 153 -21.22 0.93 -15.90
C GLN A 153 -20.04 0.25 -16.59
N THR A 154 -19.16 1.03 -17.21
CA THR A 154 -18.00 0.51 -17.95
C THR A 154 -16.77 0.33 -17.09
N MET A 155 -16.70 1.01 -15.93
CA MET A 155 -15.63 0.81 -14.96
C MET A 155 -15.75 -0.55 -14.28
N ALA A 156 -14.66 -1.31 -14.25
CA ALA A 156 -14.54 -2.54 -13.47
C ALA A 156 -14.31 -2.19 -11.99
N ILE A 157 -15.39 -1.92 -11.24
CA ILE A 157 -15.31 -1.49 -9.84
C ILE A 157 -15.21 -2.72 -8.92
N PRO A 158 -14.12 -2.87 -8.14
CA PRO A 158 -14.01 -3.95 -7.15
C PRO A 158 -15.10 -3.83 -6.08
N VAL A 159 -15.55 -4.98 -5.55
CA VAL A 159 -16.60 -5.00 -4.51
C VAL A 159 -16.18 -4.25 -3.24
N GLN A 160 -14.88 -4.26 -2.90
CA GLN A 160 -14.39 -3.49 -1.76
C GLN A 160 -14.57 -2.00 -2.00
N THR A 161 -14.18 -1.50 -3.17
CA THR A 161 -14.40 -0.10 -3.57
C THR A 161 -15.88 0.25 -3.55
N LEU A 162 -16.76 -0.63 -4.06
CA LEU A 162 -18.21 -0.41 -4.04
C LEU A 162 -18.75 -0.23 -2.62
N LYS A 163 -18.28 -1.06 -1.67
CA LYS A 163 -18.66 -1.01 -0.25
C LYS A 163 -18.09 0.20 0.48
N VAL A 164 -16.78 0.46 0.35
CA VAL A 164 -16.10 1.55 1.06
C VAL A 164 -16.59 2.90 0.56
N THR A 165 -16.79 3.05 -0.76
CA THR A 165 -17.25 4.32 -1.33
C THR A 165 -18.74 4.55 -1.10
N ASN A 166 -19.55 3.51 -0.82
CA ASN A 166 -21.02 3.60 -0.77
C ASN A 166 -21.64 4.25 -2.03
N ILE A 167 -20.98 4.13 -3.19
CA ILE A 167 -21.49 4.70 -4.46
C ILE A 167 -22.85 4.12 -4.84
N GLY A 168 -23.13 2.86 -4.47
CA GLY A 168 -24.42 2.22 -4.72
C GLY A 168 -25.60 2.99 -4.10
N GLN A 169 -25.43 3.57 -2.91
CA GLN A 169 -26.47 4.39 -2.28
C GLN A 169 -26.68 5.71 -3.05
N THR A 170 -25.60 6.38 -3.45
CA THR A 170 -25.69 7.59 -4.28
C THR A 170 -26.45 7.31 -5.59
N VAL A 171 -26.14 6.20 -6.27
CA VAL A 171 -26.83 5.81 -7.51
C VAL A 171 -28.30 5.40 -7.24
N ASP A 172 -28.60 4.82 -6.07
CA ASP A 172 -29.97 4.46 -5.71
C ASP A 172 -30.90 5.67 -5.64
N HIS A 173 -30.42 6.80 -5.12
CA HIS A 173 -31.17 8.07 -5.11
C HIS A 173 -31.57 8.53 -6.53
N LEU A 174 -30.77 8.21 -7.55
CA LEU A 174 -31.02 8.59 -8.94
C LEU A 174 -32.08 7.71 -9.63
N ARG A 175 -32.55 6.62 -8.99
CA ARG A 175 -33.64 5.78 -9.52
C ARG A 175 -35.00 6.50 -9.56
N LYS A 176 -35.11 7.66 -8.91
CA LYS A 176 -36.29 8.52 -8.88
C LYS A 176 -36.07 9.85 -9.65
N HIS A 177 -34.97 9.97 -10.37
CA HIS A 177 -34.65 11.17 -11.14
C HIS A 177 -35.68 11.44 -12.26
N GLU A 178 -35.92 12.72 -12.57
CA GLU A 178 -36.89 13.17 -13.58
C GLU A 178 -36.58 12.66 -15.00
N SER A 179 -35.30 12.64 -15.37
CA SER A 179 -34.83 12.04 -16.62
C SER A 179 -35.01 10.53 -16.62
N ARG A 180 -35.89 10.04 -17.50
CA ARG A 180 -36.17 8.61 -17.69
C ARG A 180 -34.92 7.80 -18.02
N LYS A 181 -33.98 8.38 -18.79
CA LYS A 181 -32.72 7.72 -19.17
C LYS A 181 -31.81 7.50 -17.95
N ILE A 182 -31.65 8.53 -17.12
CA ILE A 182 -30.87 8.47 -15.87
C ILE A 182 -31.49 7.45 -14.93
N CYS A 183 -32.81 7.52 -14.75
CA CYS A 183 -33.56 6.61 -13.90
C CYS A 183 -33.40 5.14 -14.31
N GLN A 184 -33.51 4.84 -15.62
CA GLN A 184 -33.31 3.48 -16.14
C GLN A 184 -31.89 2.99 -15.89
N LEU A 185 -30.89 3.81 -16.20
CA LEU A 185 -29.50 3.41 -16.08
C LEU A 185 -29.07 3.23 -14.61
N ALA A 186 -29.57 4.08 -13.72
CA ALA A 186 -29.38 3.93 -12.27
C ALA A 186 -29.99 2.62 -11.74
N ARG A 187 -31.19 2.23 -12.18
CA ARG A 187 -31.80 0.95 -11.80
C ARG A 187 -30.97 -0.24 -12.26
N THR A 188 -30.48 -0.20 -13.50
CA THR A 188 -29.59 -1.25 -14.02
C THR A 188 -28.31 -1.35 -13.20
N LEU A 189 -27.66 -0.22 -12.89
CA LEU A 189 -26.45 -0.19 -12.07
C LEU A 189 -26.67 -0.71 -10.64
N VAL A 190 -27.76 -0.31 -9.98
CA VAL A 190 -28.07 -0.82 -8.64
C VAL A 190 -28.30 -2.34 -8.69
N GLN A 191 -28.98 -2.83 -9.73
CA GLN A 191 -29.18 -4.27 -9.90
C GLN A 191 -27.86 -5.02 -10.12
N THR A 192 -26.95 -4.50 -10.96
CA THR A 192 -25.65 -5.15 -11.21
C THR A 192 -24.78 -5.13 -9.95
N PHE A 193 -24.80 -4.03 -9.19
CA PHE A 193 -24.10 -3.92 -7.91
C PHE A 193 -24.63 -4.91 -6.88
N LEU A 194 -25.95 -5.08 -6.77
CA LEU A 194 -26.56 -6.07 -5.88
C LEU A 194 -26.20 -7.51 -6.27
N GLN A 195 -26.28 -7.85 -7.56
CA GLN A 195 -25.87 -9.18 -8.06
C GLN A 195 -24.40 -9.48 -7.79
N LEU A 196 -23.53 -8.49 -7.98
CA LEU A 196 -22.11 -8.62 -7.70
C LEU A 196 -21.86 -8.83 -6.20
N LEU A 197 -22.59 -8.12 -5.34
CA LEU A 197 -22.52 -8.27 -3.88
C LEU A 197 -23.06 -9.62 -3.39
N GLU A 198 -24.15 -10.09 -3.97
CA GLU A 198 -24.82 -11.35 -3.65
C GLU A 198 -23.98 -12.56 -4.09
N SER A 199 -23.42 -12.52 -5.30
CA SER A 199 -22.55 -13.61 -5.80
C SER A 199 -21.35 -13.87 -4.88
N ILE A 200 -20.74 -12.82 -4.32
CA ILE A 200 -19.64 -12.97 -3.34
C ILE A 200 -20.13 -13.51 -2.00
N CYS A 201 -21.32 -13.14 -1.54
CA CYS A 201 -21.88 -13.64 -0.29
C CYS A 201 -22.30 -15.11 -0.37
N TYR A 202 -22.80 -15.55 -1.52
CA TYR A 202 -23.07 -16.96 -1.81
C TYR A 202 -21.77 -17.78 -1.75
N VAL A 203 -20.68 -17.29 -2.37
CA VAL A 203 -19.37 -17.96 -2.35
C VAL A 203 -18.76 -17.99 -0.93
N ARG A 204 -19.05 -17.00 -0.07
CA ARG A 204 -18.48 -16.89 1.28
C ARG A 204 -19.39 -17.41 2.41
N GLY A 205 -20.52 -18.05 2.08
CA GLY A 205 -21.39 -18.72 3.06
C GLY A 205 -22.00 -17.82 4.15
N ARG A 206 -22.09 -16.50 3.95
CA ARG A 206 -22.71 -15.57 4.92
C ARG A 206 -23.94 -14.90 4.33
N THR A 207 -25.10 -15.29 4.83
CA THR A 207 -26.37 -14.58 4.63
C THR A 207 -26.51 -13.49 5.70
N SER A 208 -26.24 -12.25 5.33
CA SER A 208 -26.87 -11.05 5.92
C SER A 208 -26.45 -9.80 5.14
N TYR A 209 -27.34 -9.30 4.28
CA TYR A 209 -27.30 -7.94 3.75
C TYR A 209 -28.50 -7.18 4.29
N SER A 210 -28.26 -6.37 5.32
CA SER A 210 -29.25 -5.45 5.90
C SER A 210 -28.90 -3.97 5.68
N SER A 211 -27.82 -3.64 4.96
CA SER A 211 -27.31 -2.25 4.87
C SER A 211 -27.47 -1.55 3.51
N PHE A 212 -28.34 -2.05 2.62
CA PHE A 212 -28.66 -1.39 1.35
C PHE A 212 -30.16 -1.10 1.15
N ARG A 213 -30.93 -1.06 2.23
CA ARG A 213 -32.32 -0.59 2.19
C ARG A 213 -32.43 0.87 2.60
#